data_AF-A0AAX0KTN9-F1
#
_entry.id   AF-A0AAX0KTN9-F1
#
_cell.length_a   1.000
_cell.length_b   1.000
_cell.length_c   1.000
_cell.angle_alpha   90.00
_cell.angle_beta   90.00
_cell.angle_gamma   90.00
#
_symmetry.space_group_name_H-M   'P 1'
#
loop_
_entity.id
_entity.type
_entity.pdbx_description
1 polymer ?
#
loop_
_entity_poly.entity_id
_entity_poly.type
_entity_poly.pdbx_seq_one_letter_code
_entity_poly.pdbx_strand_id
1 'polypeptide(L)'
;MIFKTTLGLCAFSGAMALASMASAGPIDNACQKAGRASNPGTCGCIQQVADMTLSHRDQRRAASFFHDPDRAQEVRMSDRQSDSDFWDRYKNFAATAEGFCK
;
A
#
# COMPACT_ATOMS: atom_id res chain seq x y z
N MET A 1 -24.48 -28.60 -56.09
CA MET A 1 -24.50 -27.14 -55.90
C MET A 1 -23.12 -26.71 -55.42
N ILE A 2 -22.43 -25.93 -56.24
CA ILE A 2 -21.14 -25.26 -55.99
C ILE A 2 -21.45 -23.92 -55.33
N PHE A 3 -20.78 -23.52 -54.24
CA PHE A 3 -20.51 -22.11 -53.85
C PHE A 3 -19.49 -22.16 -52.66
N LYS A 4 -18.21 -21.82 -52.88
CA LYS A 4 -17.53 -20.54 -52.51
C LYS A 4 -17.38 -20.37 -50.98
N THR A 5 -16.29 -19.93 -50.33
CA THR A 5 -15.09 -19.14 -50.70
C THR A 5 -14.21 -19.03 -49.42
N THR A 6 -12.91 -19.29 -49.55
CA THR A 6 -11.74 -18.54 -49.05
C THR A 6 -11.74 -17.69 -47.76
N LEU A 7 -10.61 -17.84 -47.04
CA LEU A 7 -9.87 -16.91 -46.16
C LEU A 7 -10.38 -16.61 -44.73
N GLY A 8 -9.50 -16.86 -43.76
CA GLY A 8 -9.59 -16.36 -42.39
C GLY A 8 -8.35 -16.73 -41.58
N LEU A 9 -7.24 -16.03 -41.83
CA LEU A 9 -5.99 -16.16 -41.07
C LEU A 9 -6.22 -15.63 -39.64
N CYS A 10 -6.48 -16.51 -38.67
CA CYS A 10 -6.56 -16.10 -37.27
C CYS A 10 -5.14 -15.91 -36.70
N ALA A 11 -4.59 -14.71 -36.87
CA ALA A 11 -3.44 -14.26 -36.10
C ALA A 11 -3.88 -14.13 -34.63
N PHE A 12 -3.48 -15.09 -33.78
CA PHE A 12 -3.59 -14.95 -32.33
C PHE A 12 -2.55 -13.92 -31.88
N SER A 13 -2.94 -12.64 -31.87
CA SER A 13 -2.16 -11.58 -31.23
C SER A 13 -2.13 -11.84 -29.73
N GLY A 14 -0.98 -12.32 -29.22
CA GLY A 14 -0.74 -12.50 -27.80
C GLY A 14 -0.73 -11.15 -27.08
N ALA A 15 -1.80 -10.86 -26.35
CA ALA A 15 -1.83 -9.75 -25.40
C ALA A 15 -0.96 -10.13 -24.19
N MET A 16 0.27 -9.64 -24.16
CA MET A 16 1.16 -9.75 -23.01
C MET A 16 0.64 -8.79 -21.93
N ALA A 17 -0.22 -9.29 -21.04
CA ALA A 17 -0.68 -8.55 -19.88
C ALA A 17 0.52 -8.29 -18.96
N LEU A 18 1.01 -7.06 -18.93
CA LEU A 18 1.93 -6.58 -17.90
C LEU A 18 1.15 -6.51 -16.59
N ALA A 19 1.09 -7.63 -15.87
CA ALA A 19 0.67 -7.62 -14.48
C ALA A 19 1.70 -6.80 -13.71
N SER A 20 1.36 -5.55 -13.39
CA SER A 20 2.10 -4.76 -12.42
C SER A 20 2.05 -5.49 -11.09
N MET A 21 3.11 -6.23 -10.78
CA MET A 21 3.34 -6.84 -9.47
C MET A 21 3.54 -5.68 -8.49
N ALA A 22 2.45 -5.19 -7.91
CA ALA A 22 2.51 -4.31 -6.75
C ALA A 22 3.14 -5.15 -5.63
N SER A 23 4.43 -4.91 -5.36
CA SER A 23 5.07 -5.45 -4.17
C SER A 23 4.45 -4.73 -2.98
N ALA A 24 3.51 -5.40 -2.31
CA ALA A 24 2.89 -4.85 -1.12
C ALA A 24 3.97 -4.64 -0.06
N GLY A 25 4.25 -3.39 0.29
CA GLY A 25 5.17 -3.05 1.36
C GLY A 25 4.58 -3.36 2.75
N PRO A 26 5.34 -3.15 3.84
CA PRO A 26 4.87 -3.49 5.18
C PRO A 26 3.59 -2.74 5.61
N ILE A 27 3.41 -1.49 5.16
CA ILE A 27 2.20 -0.70 5.45
C ILE A 27 1.03 -1.17 4.60
N ASP A 28 1.25 -1.40 3.30
CA ASP A 28 0.20 -1.92 2.40
C ASP A 28 -0.37 -3.25 2.94
N ASN A 29 0.52 -4.21 3.25
CA ASN A 29 0.12 -5.49 3.83
C ASN A 29 -0.66 -5.33 5.14
N ALA A 30 -0.24 -4.41 6.00
CA ALA A 30 -0.90 -4.18 7.28
C ALA A 30 -2.27 -3.50 7.11
N CYS A 31 -2.37 -2.53 6.21
CA CYS A 31 -3.60 -1.84 5.82
C CYS A 31 -4.64 -2.82 5.26
N GLN A 32 -4.22 -3.71 4.36
CA GLN A 32 -5.10 -4.75 3.80
C GLN A 32 -5.58 -5.73 4.88
N LYS A 33 -4.71 -6.11 5.82
CA LYS A 33 -5.05 -7.02 6.93
C LYS A 33 -5.96 -6.41 8.00
N ALA A 34 -5.87 -5.09 8.23
CA ALA A 34 -6.68 -4.40 9.23
C ALA A 34 -8.19 -4.42 8.91
N GLY A 35 -8.56 -4.54 7.63
CA GLY A 35 -9.92 -4.86 7.19
C GLY A 35 -11.00 -3.79 7.36
N ARG A 36 -12.21 -4.17 6.89
CA ARG A 36 -13.52 -3.48 6.81
C ARG A 36 -13.63 -2.21 5.91
N ALA A 37 -12.60 -1.37 5.77
CA ALA A 37 -12.65 -0.16 4.92
C ALA A 37 -11.46 -0.01 3.95
N SER A 38 -10.60 -1.01 3.86
CA SER A 38 -9.35 -0.95 3.10
C SER A 38 -9.57 -1.20 1.61
N ASN A 39 -9.47 -0.14 0.79
CA ASN A 39 -9.39 -0.24 -0.67
C ASN A 39 -7.94 -0.55 -1.07
N PRO A 40 -7.65 -1.57 -1.91
CA PRO A 40 -6.29 -1.87 -2.38
C PRO A 40 -5.58 -0.66 -3.00
N GLY A 41 -6.29 0.21 -3.72
CA GLY A 41 -5.72 1.44 -4.27
C GLY A 41 -5.30 2.43 -3.18
N THR A 42 -6.13 2.58 -2.15
CA THR A 42 -5.84 3.45 -1.00
C THR A 42 -4.68 2.91 -0.17
N CYS A 43 -4.64 1.59 0.11
CA CYS A 43 -3.50 0.99 0.83
C CYS A 43 -2.18 1.12 0.05
N GLY A 44 -2.22 0.97 -1.29
CA GLY A 44 -1.08 1.24 -2.15
C GLY A 44 -0.62 2.70 -2.10
N CYS A 45 -1.56 3.66 -2.12
CA CYS A 45 -1.23 5.08 -1.95
C CYS A 45 -0.58 5.36 -0.58
N ILE A 46 -1.14 4.81 0.50
CA ILE A 46 -0.60 4.97 1.86
C ILE A 46 0.82 4.39 1.93
N GLN A 47 1.08 3.25 1.29
CA GLN A 47 2.41 2.68 1.21
C GLN A 47 3.39 3.58 0.44
N GLN A 48 2.96 4.16 -0.69
CA GLN A 48 3.81 5.10 -1.44
C GLN A 48 4.16 6.34 -0.61
N VAL A 49 3.21 6.87 0.17
CA VAL A 49 3.47 7.95 1.13
C VAL A 49 4.43 7.49 2.23
N ALA A 50 4.29 6.27 2.72
CA ALA A 50 5.21 5.69 3.69
C ALA A 50 6.64 5.56 3.13
N ASP A 51 6.80 5.20 1.86
CA ASP A 51 8.11 5.12 1.20
C ASP A 51 8.78 6.50 1.04
N MET A 52 8.00 7.56 0.92
CA MET A 52 8.51 8.94 0.84
C MET A 52 8.87 9.53 2.21
N THR A 53 8.17 9.12 3.28
CA THR A 53 8.19 9.85 4.57
C THR A 53 8.78 9.04 5.73
N LEU A 54 8.86 7.72 5.60
CA LEU A 54 9.32 6.81 6.66
C LEU A 54 10.49 5.95 6.19
N SER A 55 11.44 5.70 7.08
CA SER A 55 12.45 4.66 6.86
C SER A 55 11.80 3.28 6.89
N HIS A 56 12.44 2.26 6.28
CA HIS A 56 11.91 0.88 6.31
C HIS A 56 11.69 0.37 7.75
N ARG A 57 12.54 0.77 8.70
CA ARG A 57 12.38 0.46 10.13
C ARG A 57 11.12 1.12 10.71
N ASP A 58 10.91 2.39 10.40
CA ASP A 58 9.74 3.13 10.87
C ASP A 58 8.46 2.58 10.24
N GLN A 59 8.49 2.18 8.96
CA GLN A 59 7.36 1.52 8.31
C GLN A 59 6.98 0.21 9.01
N ARG A 60 7.96 -0.64 9.37
CA ARG A 60 7.69 -1.88 10.12
C ARG A 60 7.08 -1.61 11.49
N ARG A 61 7.51 -0.54 12.16
CA ARG A 61 6.94 -0.10 13.44
C ARG A 61 5.52 0.43 13.27
N ALA A 62 5.29 1.33 12.32
CA ALA A 62 3.98 1.87 11.99
C ALA A 62 2.99 0.78 11.53
N ALA A 63 3.46 -0.21 10.75
CA ALA A 63 2.67 -1.38 10.35
C ALA A 63 2.12 -2.16 11.56
N SER A 64 2.84 -2.18 12.69
CA SER A 64 2.36 -2.85 13.91
C SER A 64 1.16 -2.14 14.54
N PHE A 65 0.97 -0.84 14.31
CA PHE A 65 -0.18 -0.10 14.83
C PHE A 65 -1.50 -0.48 14.15
N PHE A 66 -1.45 -0.92 12.89
CA PHE A 66 -2.62 -1.42 12.18
C PHE A 66 -3.13 -2.75 12.77
N HIS A 67 -2.23 -3.57 13.32
CA HIS A 67 -2.57 -4.80 14.01
C HIS A 67 -3.00 -4.53 15.46
N ASP A 68 -2.30 -3.61 16.12
CA ASP A 68 -2.44 -3.34 17.55
C ASP A 68 -2.45 -1.82 17.77
N PRO A 69 -3.66 -1.20 17.77
CA PRO A 69 -3.81 0.23 17.93
C PRO A 69 -3.31 0.76 19.30
N ASP A 70 -3.26 -0.08 20.33
CA ASP A 70 -2.82 0.31 21.67
C ASP A 70 -1.33 0.69 21.68
N ARG A 71 -0.52 0.07 20.82
CA ARG A 71 0.89 0.45 20.63
C ARG A 71 1.06 1.89 20.17
N ALA A 72 0.12 2.42 19.38
CA ALA A 72 0.19 3.82 18.98
C ALA A 72 -0.03 4.73 20.21
N GLN A 73 -0.92 4.34 21.12
CA GLN A 73 -1.15 5.08 22.37
C GLN A 73 0.06 5.00 23.31
N GLU A 74 0.65 3.81 23.47
CA GLU A 74 1.87 3.62 24.27
C GLU A 74 3.02 4.50 23.77
N VAL A 75 3.25 4.52 22.46
CA VAL A 75 4.30 5.35 21.84
C VAL A 75 4.02 6.83 22.01
N ARG A 76 2.77 7.25 21.87
CA ARG A 76 2.36 8.66 22.06
C ARG A 76 2.52 9.13 23.51
N MET A 77 2.37 8.24 24.49
CA MET A 77 2.49 8.55 25.92
C MET A 77 3.90 8.29 26.49
N SER A 78 4.83 7.75 25.69
CA SER A 78 6.17 7.38 26.14
C SER A 78 7.06 8.61 26.32
N ASP A 79 7.81 8.65 27.43
CA ASP A 79 8.82 9.68 27.69
C ASP A 79 10.17 9.42 26.98
N ARG A 80 10.28 8.32 26.20
CA ARG A 80 11.53 7.98 25.51
C ARG A 80 11.73 8.87 24.28
N GLN A 81 12.91 9.47 24.17
CA GLN A 81 13.26 10.33 23.03
C GLN A 81 13.05 9.62 21.67
N SER A 82 13.45 8.35 21.55
CA SER A 82 13.28 7.57 20.32
C SER A 82 11.82 7.33 19.91
N ASP A 83 10.91 7.38 20.88
CA ASP A 83 9.48 7.22 20.65
C ASP A 83 8.89 8.55 20.18
N SER A 84 9.28 9.65 20.81
CA SER A 84 8.97 11.02 20.36
C SER A 84 9.44 11.27 18.93
N ASP A 85 10.72 10.98 18.62
CA ASP A 85 11.29 11.18 17.29
C ASP A 85 10.59 10.35 16.20
N PHE A 86 10.17 9.13 16.56
CA PHE A 86 9.38 8.30 15.67
C PHE A 86 7.96 8.85 15.51
N TRP A 87 7.33 9.31 16.60
CA TRP A 87 5.99 9.85 16.59
C TRP A 87 5.88 11.11 15.73
N ASP A 88 6.90 11.97 15.74
CA ASP A 88 6.97 13.14 14.85
C ASP A 88 7.00 12.75 13.36
N ARG A 89 7.82 11.75 12.99
CA ARG A 89 7.83 11.19 11.64
C ARG A 89 6.51 10.53 11.27
N TYR A 90 5.91 9.79 12.21
CA TYR A 90 4.62 9.13 12.01
C TYR A 90 3.49 10.14 11.77
N LYS A 91 3.46 11.26 12.51
CA LYS A 91 2.49 12.35 12.26
C LYS A 91 2.66 12.95 10.87
N ASN A 92 3.90 13.20 10.43
CA ASN A 92 4.15 13.71 9.08
C ASN A 92 3.65 12.73 8.01
N PHE A 93 3.92 11.43 8.18
CA PHE A 93 3.38 10.37 7.34
C PHE A 93 1.85 10.40 7.29
N ALA A 94 1.18 10.41 8.45
CA ALA A 94 -0.27 10.36 8.56
C ALA A 94 -0.93 11.58 7.91
N ALA A 95 -0.46 12.79 8.21
CA ALA A 95 -0.98 14.02 7.62
C ALA A 95 -0.77 14.07 6.10
N THR A 96 0.36 13.55 5.61
CA THR A 96 0.59 13.42 4.16
C THR A 96 -0.38 12.41 3.56
N ALA A 97 -0.56 11.24 4.17
CA ALA A 97 -1.48 10.23 3.65
C ALA A 97 -2.93 10.74 3.59
N GLU A 98 -3.39 11.48 4.60
CA GLU A 98 -4.73 12.09 4.62
C GLU A 98 -4.95 13.12 3.49
N GLY A 99 -3.90 13.86 3.13
CA GLY A 99 -3.97 14.84 2.04
C GLY A 99 -3.94 14.21 0.64
N PHE A 100 -3.23 13.11 0.48
CA PHE A 100 -2.95 12.50 -0.82
C PHE A 100 -3.85 11.31 -1.17
N CYS A 101 -4.24 10.49 -0.18
CA CYS A 101 -4.95 9.23 -0.39
C CYS A 101 -6.43 9.38 -0.04
N LYS A 102 -7.31 9.24 -1.04
CA LYS A 102 -8.78 9.33 -0.91
C LYS A 102 -9.46 8.02 -1.29
#